data_AF-A0A4Q5LGK9-F1
#
_entry.id   AF-A0A4Q5LGK9-F1
#
_cell.length_a   1.000
_cell.length_b   1.000
_cell.length_c   1.000
_cell.angle_alpha   90.00
_cell.angle_beta   90.00
_cell.angle_gamma   90.00
#
_symmetry.space_group_name_H-M   'P 1'
#
loop_
_entity.id
_entity.type
_entity.pdbx_description
1 polymer ?
#
loop_
_entity_poly.entity_id
_entity_poly.type
_entity_poly.pdbx_seq_one_letter_code
_entity_poly.pdbx_strand_id
1 'polypeptide(L)' 'MIEEKDTTPADKDGKYEFQIHYSGREVPCRVQKEQNKLIVNIDDNIEAELTVQDDGCLVQTGGNDLADSAIDYIKKRILG' A
#
# COMPACT_ATOMS: atom_id res chain seq x y z
N MET A 1 -28.72 2.24 -19.98
CA MET A 1 -28.11 3.13 -18.97
C MET A 1 -26.89 2.40 -18.48
N ILE A 2 -25.71 2.76 -18.98
CA ILE A 2 -24.45 2.22 -18.49
C ILE A 2 -24.04 3.24 -17.44
N GLU A 3 -24.10 2.88 -16.17
CA GLU A 3 -23.65 3.73 -15.09
C GLU A 3 -22.18 4.06 -15.33
N GLU A 4 -21.97 5.27 -15.81
CA GLU A 4 -20.69 5.95 -15.84
C GLU A 4 -20.28 6.07 -14.38
N LYS A 5 -19.52 5.08 -13.89
CA LYS A 5 -18.76 5.26 -12.67
C LYS A 5 -17.81 6.42 -12.97
N ASP A 6 -18.14 7.58 -12.43
CA ASP A 6 -17.22 8.68 -12.15
C ASP A 6 -16.04 8.14 -11.33
N THR A 7 -15.13 7.40 -11.97
CA THR A 7 -13.77 7.22 -11.48
C THR A 7 -13.01 8.43 -12.00
N THR A 8 -13.16 9.56 -11.28
CA THR A 8 -12.14 10.60 -11.26
C THR A 8 -10.77 9.92 -11.28
N PRO A 9 -9.79 10.39 -12.08
CA PRO A 9 -8.51 9.74 -12.17
C PRO A 9 -8.00 9.56 -10.77
N ALA A 10 -7.88 8.31 -10.37
CA ALA A 10 -7.30 7.96 -9.11
C ALA A 10 -5.81 8.29 -9.31
N ASP A 11 -5.46 9.55 -9.03
CA ASP A 11 -4.29 10.27 -9.55
C ASP A 11 -2.93 9.59 -9.20
N LYS A 12 -2.98 8.54 -8.38
CA LYS A 12 -1.86 7.68 -7.98
C LYS A 12 -2.23 6.19 -7.83
N ASP A 13 -3.30 5.72 -8.45
CA ASP A 13 -3.61 4.29 -8.44
C ASP A 13 -2.66 3.57 -9.39
N GLY A 14 -1.98 2.55 -8.86
CA GLY A 14 -0.86 1.95 -9.57
C GLY A 14 -0.14 0.89 -8.74
N LYS A 15 0.77 0.20 -9.42
CA LYS A 15 1.68 -0.78 -8.81
C LYS A 15 3.02 -0.11 -8.61
N TYR A 16 3.49 -0.13 -7.37
CA TYR A 16 4.76 0.43 -6.95
C TYR A 16 5.65 -0.71 -6.50
N GLU A 17 6.86 -0.83 -7.05
CA GLU A 17 7.83 -1.84 -6.65
C GLU A 17 9.13 -1.14 -6.24
N PHE A 18 9.61 -1.44 -5.04
CA PHE A 18 10.85 -0.89 -4.49
C PHE A 18 11.45 -1.85 -3.45
N GLN A 19 12.74 -1.74 -3.19
CA GLN A 19 13.38 -2.51 -2.13
C GLN A 19 13.24 -1.79 -0.78
N ILE A 20 12.95 -2.55 0.27
CA ILE A 20 12.93 -2.05 1.65
C ILE A 20 13.90 -2.84 2.51
N HIS A 21 14.43 -2.19 3.54
CA HIS A 21 15.14 -2.89 4.60
C HIS A 21 14.12 -3.40 5.62
N TYR A 22 13.86 -4.71 5.61
CA TYR A 22 12.97 -5.38 6.54
C TYR A 22 13.71 -6.52 7.23
N SER A 23 13.60 -6.62 8.56
CA SER A 23 14.28 -7.65 9.36
C SER A 23 15.79 -7.81 9.08
N GLY A 24 16.48 -6.70 8.82
CA GLY A 24 17.93 -6.68 8.59
C GLY A 24 18.37 -7.15 7.21
N ARG A 25 17.46 -7.29 6.24
CA ARG A 25 17.76 -7.63 4.84
C ARG A 25 17.04 -6.69 3.88
N GLU A 26 17.61 -6.50 2.70
CA GLU A 26 16.92 -5.84 1.59
C GLU A 26 15.98 -6.84 0.91
N VAL A 27 14.69 -6.56 1.00
CA VAL A 27 13.63 -7.39 0.43
C VAL A 27 12.82 -6.57 -0.58
N PRO A 28 12.33 -7.20 -1.67
CA PRO A 28 11.46 -6.52 -2.60
C PRO A 28 10.11 -6.22 -1.93
N CYS A 29 9.60 -5.03 -2.11
CA CYS A 29 8.28 -4.61 -1.65
C CYS A 29 7.47 -4.15 -2.86
N ARG A 30 6.29 -4.75 -3.02
CA ARG A 30 5.30 -4.44 -4.04
C ARG A 30 4.08 -3.88 -3.33
N VAL A 31 3.66 -2.69 -3.73
CA VAL A 31 2.48 -2.04 -3.19
C VAL A 31 1.55 -1.75 -4.34
N GLN A 32 0.34 -2.30 -4.29
CA GLN A 32 -0.71 -2.04 -5.25
C GLN A 32 -1.75 -1.14 -4.58
N LYS A 33 -1.87 0.09 -5.07
CA LYS A 33 -2.89 1.04 -4.60
C LYS A 33 -4.14 0.91 -5.46
N GLU A 34 -5.26 0.60 -4.81
CA GLU A 34 -6.61 0.53 -5.37
C GLU A 34 -7.55 1.39 -4.53
N GLN A 35 -7.79 2.62 -4.99
CA GLN A 35 -8.57 3.68 -4.36
C GLN A 35 -8.03 4.01 -2.96
N ASN A 36 -8.73 3.55 -1.93
CA ASN A 36 -8.40 3.73 -0.53
C ASN A 36 -7.77 2.47 0.06
N LYS A 37 -7.39 1.48 -0.75
CA LYS A 37 -6.74 0.25 -0.30
C LYS A 37 -5.34 0.15 -0.88
N LEU A 38 -4.38 -0.27 -0.06
CA LEU A 38 -3.03 -0.60 -0.47
C LEU A 38 -2.79 -2.08 -0.14
N ILE A 39 -2.50 -2.87 -1.15
CA ILE A 39 -2.11 -4.27 -1.00
C ILE A 39 -0.58 -4.30 -1.03
N VAL A 40 0.02 -4.60 0.11
CA VAL A 40 1.47 -4.63 0.32
C VAL A 40 1.94 -6.07 0.31
N ASN A 41 2.94 -6.35 -0.51
CA ASN A 41 3.61 -7.65 -0.59
C ASN A 41 5.09 -7.40 -0.38
N ILE A 42 5.61 -7.81 0.77
CA ILE A 42 7.03 -7.76 1.09
C ILE A 42 7.56 -9.18 0.93
N ASP A 43 8.60 -9.32 0.11
CA ASP A 43 9.16 -10.61 -0.27
C ASP A 43 8.07 -11.53 -0.89
N ASP A 44 8.21 -12.85 -0.74
CA ASP A 44 7.25 -13.85 -1.23
C ASP A 44 6.33 -14.36 -0.10
N ASN A 45 6.56 -13.93 1.15
CA ASN A 45 5.93 -14.53 2.34
C ASN A 45 5.11 -13.54 3.19
N ILE A 46 5.24 -12.23 2.98
CA ILE A 46 4.58 -11.22 3.80
C ILE A 46 3.61 -10.43 2.92
N GLU A 47 2.34 -10.81 2.95
CA GLU A 47 1.25 -10.04 2.35
C GLU A 47 0.49 -9.29 3.45
N ALA A 48 0.18 -8.02 3.25
CA ALA A 48 -0.58 -7.18 4.16
C ALA A 48 -1.52 -6.26 3.39
N GLU A 49 -2.64 -5.93 4.03
CA GLU A 49 -3.67 -5.06 3.46
C GLU A 49 -3.77 -3.82 4.33
N LEU A 50 -3.57 -2.65 3.71
CA LEU A 50 -3.67 -1.35 4.34
C LEU A 50 -4.84 -0.59 3.73
N THR A 51 -5.51 0.23 4.52
CA THR A 51 -6.58 1.11 4.08
C THR A 51 -6.20 2.56 4.39
N VAL A 52 -6.26 3.40 3.37
CA VAL A 52 -6.12 4.85 3.47
C VAL A 52 -7.39 5.40 4.12
N GLN A 53 -7.22 6.00 5.28
CA GLN A 53 -8.26 6.75 5.96
C GLN A 53 -8.39 8.16 5.37
N ASP A 54 -9.54 8.81 5.59
CA ASP A 54 -9.78 10.18 5.13
C ASP A 54 -8.82 11.22 5.75
N ASP A 55 -8.22 10.93 6.90
CA ASP A 55 -7.17 11.75 7.52
C ASP A 55 -5.78 11.57 6.88
N GLY A 56 -5.66 10.63 5.92
CA GLY A 56 -4.41 10.30 5.25
C GLY A 56 -3.53 9.29 6.01
N CYS A 57 -3.97 8.72 7.12
CA CYS A 57 -3.32 7.56 7.73
C CYS A 57 -3.55 6.27 6.95
N LEU A 58 -2.58 5.35 7.07
CA LEU A 58 -2.72 3.98 6.61
C LEU A 58 -3.02 3.11 7.84
N VAL A 59 -4.12 2.38 7.79
CA VAL A 59 -4.50 1.43 8.83
C VAL A 59 -4.42 0.04 8.25
N GLN A 60 -3.71 -0.87 8.90
CA GLN A 60 -3.72 -2.26 8.50
C GLN A 60 -5.09 -2.88 8.78
N THR A 61 -5.70 -3.45 7.74
CA THR A 61 -7.00 -4.09 7.78
C THR A 61 -6.94 -5.59 7.55
N GLY A 62 -5.79 -6.12 7.10
CA GLY A 62 -5.60 -7.55 6.87
C GLY A 62 -4.15 -7.99 6.64
N GLY A 63 -3.97 -9.31 6.53
CA GLY A 63 -2.68 -9.97 6.25
C GLY A 63 -1.71 -10.03 7.44
N ASN A 64 -0.41 -10.10 7.12
CA ASN A 64 0.70 -10.19 8.06
C ASN A 64 0.94 -8.86 8.74
N ASP A 65 1.14 -8.90 10.06
CA ASP A 65 1.42 -7.73 10.86
C ASP A 65 2.68 -7.00 10.34
N LEU A 66 2.49 -5.77 9.89
CA LEU A 66 3.59 -4.91 9.46
C LEU A 66 3.96 -3.97 10.60
N ALA A 67 5.25 -3.85 10.88
CA ALA A 67 5.73 -2.85 11.83
C ALA A 67 5.31 -1.43 11.40
N ASP A 68 4.94 -0.58 12.36
CA ASP A 68 4.54 0.81 12.10
C ASP A 68 5.56 1.59 11.25
N SER A 69 6.85 1.31 11.44
CA SER A 69 7.93 1.93 10.64
C SER A 69 7.85 1.56 9.16
N ALA A 70 7.43 0.33 8.82
CA ALA A 70 7.24 -0.09 7.44
C ALA A 70 5.99 0.57 6.84
N ILE A 71 4.90 0.66 7.60
CA ILE A 71 3.66 1.33 7.18
C ILE A 71 3.93 2.83 6.90
N ASP A 72 4.65 3.52 7.80
CA ASP A 72 5.03 4.93 7.62
C ASP A 72 5.94 5.14 6.39
N TYR A 73 6.89 4.23 6.18
CA TYR A 73 7.76 4.26 5.00
C TYR A 73 6.97 4.09 3.70
N ILE A 74 6.05 3.11 3.65
CA ILE A 74 5.17 2.86 2.51
C ILE A 74 4.27 4.08 2.27
N LYS A 75 3.67 4.64 3.32
CA LYS A 75 2.86 5.86 3.25
C LYS A 75 3.61 6.99 2.55
N LYS A 76 4.83 7.31 2.99
CA LYS A 76 5.69 8.36 2.40
C LYS A 76 6.06 8.07 0.95
N ARG A 77 6.20 6.80 0.57
CA ARG A 77 6.59 6.42 -0.79
C ARG A 77 5.42 6.49 -1.78
N ILE A 78 4.23 6.14 -1.34
CA ILE A 78 3.04 6.04 -2.19
C ILE A 78 2.24 7.35 -2.17
N LEU A 79 1.92 7.87 -0.99
CA LEU A 79 1.11 9.07 -0.85
C LEU A 79 1.94 10.35 -1.02
N GLY A 80 3.23 10.32 -0.68
CA GLY A 80 4.17 11.44 -0.78
C GLY A 80 4.24 12.23 0.52
#